data_AF-A0A9E3MUW6-F1
#
_entry.id   AF-A0A9E3MUW6-F1
#
_cell.length_a   1.000
_cell.length_b   1.000
_cell.length_c   1.000
_cell.angle_alpha   90.00
_cell.angle_beta   90.00
_cell.angle_gamma   90.00
#
_symmetry.space_group_name_H-M   'P 1'
#
loop_
_entity.id
_entity.type
_entity.pdbx_description
1 polymer ?
#
loop_
_entity_poly.entity_id
_entity_poly.type
_entity_poly.pdbx_seq_one_letter_code
_entity_poly.pdbx_strand_id
1 'polypeptide(L)'
;LPVPSSSASASSGTGSAATGTKTVTGDTVQTRWGPVQVRITIKDGKLTEVTAVTYPTDNPRDQEINSYAIPRLRTEALQAQSADIDTVSGATYTSDGYRQSLQSALDSAGS
;
A
#
# COMPACT_ATOMS: atom_id res chain seq x y z
N LEU A 1 55.14 6.27 12.65
CA LEU A 1 54.16 6.61 11.59
C LEU A 1 52.76 6.24 12.08
N PRO A 2 51.89 7.19 12.45
CA PRO A 2 50.45 6.94 12.47
C PRO A 2 49.83 7.42 11.14
N VAL A 3 49.10 6.53 10.47
CA VAL A 3 48.17 6.89 9.39
C VAL A 3 46.77 7.10 10.00
N PRO A 4 46.15 8.28 9.87
CA PRO A 4 44.70 8.38 9.92
C PRO A 4 44.18 7.94 8.55
N SER A 5 43.62 6.74 8.41
CA SER A 5 42.23 6.36 8.68
C SER A 5 41.22 7.23 7.91
N SER A 6 40.55 6.57 6.96
CA SER A 6 39.10 6.61 6.68
C SER A 6 38.42 7.96 6.54
N SER A 7 37.47 8.19 5.64
CA SER A 7 36.82 7.44 4.57
C SER A 7 35.92 8.50 3.94
N ALA A 8 35.58 8.35 2.67
CA ALA A 8 34.79 9.30 1.91
C ALA A 8 33.56 9.81 2.67
N SER A 9 33.44 11.14 2.78
CA SER A 9 32.17 11.81 3.03
C SER A 9 31.23 11.56 1.85
N ALA A 10 30.56 10.42 1.84
CA ALA A 10 29.39 10.20 1.01
C ALA A 10 28.22 10.94 1.66
N SER A 11 28.10 12.22 1.31
CA SER A 11 26.83 12.92 1.42
C SER A 11 25.85 12.18 0.51
N SER A 12 24.94 11.43 1.11
CA SER A 12 23.80 10.83 0.43
C SER A 12 22.60 10.88 1.36
N GLY A 13 22.33 12.08 1.88
CA GLY A 13 21.07 12.43 2.51
C GLY A 13 20.13 13.06 1.49
N THR A 14 19.79 12.33 0.43
CA THR A 14 18.74 12.76 -0.50
C THR A 14 17.40 12.31 0.06
N GLY A 15 16.76 13.17 0.85
CA GLY A 15 15.46 12.86 1.45
C GLY A 15 15.03 13.85 2.50
N SER A 16 14.88 15.10 2.07
CA SER A 16 14.23 16.21 2.76
C SER A 16 13.14 15.78 3.75
N ALA A 17 13.21 16.30 4.97
CA ALA A 17 12.15 16.20 5.96
C ALA A 17 10.79 16.60 5.35
N ALA A 18 9.78 15.76 5.52
CA ALA A 18 8.39 16.15 5.30
C ALA A 18 7.54 15.65 6.47
N THR A 19 7.34 16.56 7.41
CA THR A 19 6.15 16.71 8.25
C THR A 19 5.04 15.69 7.95
N GLY A 20 4.89 14.70 8.84
CA GLY A 20 3.66 13.96 9.07
C GLY A 20 3.23 12.89 8.05
N THR A 21 4.08 12.38 7.15
CA THR A 21 3.67 11.28 6.23
C THR A 21 4.16 9.91 6.74
N LYS A 22 3.23 9.05 7.19
CA LYS A 22 3.45 7.67 7.67
C LYS A 22 2.91 6.68 6.65
N THR A 23 3.78 5.86 6.08
CA THR A 23 3.37 4.75 5.19
C THR A 23 3.22 3.49 6.03
N VAL A 24 2.08 2.81 5.90
CA VAL A 24 1.79 1.58 6.63
C VAL A 24 1.37 0.51 5.64
N THR A 25 2.00 -0.66 5.75
CA THR A 25 1.67 -1.80 4.92
C THR A 25 0.82 -2.76 5.74
N GLY A 26 -0.30 -3.18 5.19
CA GLY A 26 -1.18 -4.16 5.81
C GLY A 26 -0.64 -5.58 5.73
N ASP A 27 -1.31 -6.47 6.45
CA ASP A 27 -1.04 -7.90 6.37
C ASP A 27 -1.31 -8.44 4.96
N THR A 28 -0.54 -9.45 4.59
CA THR A 28 -0.77 -10.17 3.33
C THR A 28 -1.94 -11.13 3.50
N VAL A 29 -2.97 -10.96 2.69
CA VAL A 29 -4.19 -11.76 2.71
C VAL A 29 -4.13 -12.78 1.59
N GLN A 30 -4.13 -14.06 1.94
CA GLN A 30 -4.07 -15.14 0.96
C GLN A 30 -5.47 -15.41 0.39
N THR A 31 -5.70 -15.02 -0.86
CA THR A 31 -6.98 -15.26 -1.56
C THR A 31 -6.90 -16.52 -2.42
N ARG A 32 -8.05 -16.95 -2.98
CA ARG A 32 -8.11 -18.10 -3.90
C ARG A 32 -7.25 -17.95 -5.15
N TRP A 33 -6.96 -16.71 -5.56
CA TRP A 33 -6.18 -16.39 -6.77
C TRP A 33 -4.73 -16.00 -6.47
N GLY A 34 -4.39 -15.78 -5.20
CA GLY A 34 -3.05 -15.41 -4.76
C GLY A 34 -3.04 -14.48 -3.55
N PRO A 35 -1.85 -14.19 -3.01
CA PRO A 35 -1.71 -13.20 -1.94
C PRO A 35 -2.09 -11.80 -2.44
N VAL A 36 -2.76 -11.04 -1.59
CA VAL A 36 -3.10 -9.64 -1.78
C VAL A 36 -2.51 -8.85 -0.62
N GLN A 37 -1.83 -7.76 -0.92
CA GLN A 37 -1.27 -6.88 0.09
C GLN A 37 -1.45 -5.42 -0.33
N VAL A 38 -1.83 -4.60 0.63
CA VAL A 38 -2.11 -3.17 0.44
C VAL A 38 -1.21 -2.35 1.32
N ARG A 39 -0.74 -1.25 0.75
CA ARG A 39 0.03 -0.23 1.44
C ARG A 39 -0.74 1.07 1.42
N ILE A 40 -0.89 1.69 2.57
CA ILE A 40 -1.45 3.01 2.72
C ILE A 40 -0.38 4.04 3.03
N THR A 41 -0.66 5.28 2.65
CA THR A 41 0.13 6.45 3.02
C THR A 41 -0.78 7.42 3.76
N ILE A 42 -0.49 7.63 5.04
CA ILE A 42 -1.18 8.58 5.88
C ILE A 42 -0.35 9.86 5.93
N LYS A 43 -0.96 11.02 5.72
CA LYS A 43 -0.35 12.32 5.90
C LYS A 43 -1.17 13.13 6.88
N ASP A 44 -0.54 13.64 7.93
CA ASP A 44 -1.20 14.46 8.95
C ASP A 44 -2.38 13.72 9.63
N GLY A 45 -2.23 12.41 9.85
CA GLY A 45 -3.30 11.55 10.39
C GLY A 45 -4.43 11.22 9.40
N LYS A 46 -4.33 11.64 8.13
CA LYS A 46 -5.32 11.33 7.08
C LYS A 46 -4.77 10.40 6.03
N LEU A 47 -5.56 9.40 5.64
CA LEU A 47 -5.26 8.57 4.49
C LEU A 47 -5.18 9.43 3.21
N THR A 48 -4.00 9.50 2.60
CA THR A 48 -3.74 10.27 1.37
C THR A 48 -3.43 9.39 0.17
N GLU A 49 -2.96 8.17 0.42
CA GLU A 49 -2.69 7.22 -0.64
C GLU A 49 -3.07 5.80 -0.23
N VAL A 50 -3.52 5.03 -1.22
CA VAL A 50 -3.62 3.57 -1.12
C VAL A 50 -3.04 2.96 -2.38
N THR A 51 -2.21 1.94 -2.21
CA THR A 51 -1.50 1.25 -3.28
C THR A 51 -1.50 -0.24 -3.00
N ALA A 52 -2.01 -1.06 -3.92
CA ALA A 52 -1.82 -2.51 -3.87
C ALA A 52 -0.37 -2.84 -4.19
N VAL A 53 0.37 -3.34 -3.20
CA VAL A 53 1.78 -3.78 -3.36
C VAL A 53 1.86 -5.22 -3.85
N THR A 54 0.88 -6.04 -3.51
CA THR A 54 0.77 -7.42 -4.00
C THR A 54 -0.66 -7.69 -4.39
N TYR A 55 -0.84 -8.30 -5.56
CA TYR A 55 -2.14 -8.71 -6.05
C TYR A 55 -1.94 -9.84 -7.06
N PRO A 56 -2.93 -10.74 -7.18
CA PRO A 56 -2.87 -11.81 -8.16
C PRO A 56 -2.93 -11.22 -9.57
N THR A 57 -1.96 -11.61 -10.39
CA THR A 57 -1.83 -11.25 -11.82
C THR A 57 -1.57 -12.48 -12.69
N ASP A 58 -1.87 -13.66 -12.16
CA ASP A 58 -1.56 -14.96 -12.75
C ASP A 58 -2.26 -15.17 -14.10
N ASN A 59 -3.45 -14.59 -14.27
CA ASN A 59 -4.18 -14.63 -15.53
C ASN A 59 -4.32 -13.22 -16.15
N PRO A 60 -4.35 -13.13 -17.50
CA PRO A 60 -4.54 -11.84 -18.19
C PRO A 60 -5.87 -11.19 -17.81
N ARG A 61 -6.89 -12.01 -17.50
CA ARG A 61 -8.19 -11.53 -17.03
C ARG A 61 -8.07 -10.72 -15.73
N ASP A 62 -7.30 -11.18 -14.76
CA ASP A 62 -7.08 -10.45 -13.50
C ASP A 62 -6.31 -9.16 -13.72
N GLN A 63 -5.34 -9.16 -14.64
CA GLN A 63 -4.62 -7.93 -14.99
C GLN A 63 -5.54 -6.88 -15.60
N GLU A 64 -6.40 -7.28 -16.53
CA GLU A 64 -7.41 -6.38 -17.11
C GLU A 64 -8.37 -5.86 -16.04
N ILE A 65 -8.85 -6.74 -15.17
CA ILE A 65 -9.75 -6.39 -14.08
C ILE A 65 -9.09 -5.42 -13.10
N ASN A 66 -7.88 -5.73 -12.63
CA ASN A 66 -7.15 -4.91 -11.69
C ASN A 66 -6.79 -3.55 -12.27
N SER A 67 -6.55 -3.45 -13.58
CA SER A 67 -6.25 -2.18 -14.24
C SER A 67 -7.33 -1.12 -14.03
N TYR A 68 -8.62 -1.52 -14.02
CA TYR A 68 -9.73 -0.61 -13.69
C TYR A 68 -10.20 -0.70 -12.23
N ALA A 69 -10.04 -1.85 -11.58
CA ALA A 69 -10.47 -2.05 -10.20
C ALA A 69 -9.55 -1.33 -9.20
N ILE A 70 -8.22 -1.43 -9.33
CA ILE A 70 -7.26 -0.81 -8.42
C ILE A 70 -7.46 0.72 -8.29
N PRO A 71 -7.57 1.51 -9.37
CA PRO A 71 -7.79 2.95 -9.23
C PRO A 71 -9.17 3.27 -8.63
N ARG A 72 -10.20 2.46 -8.88
CA ARG A 72 -11.51 2.61 -8.24
C ARG A 72 -11.46 2.30 -6.75
N LEU A 73 -10.95 1.12 -6.37
CA LEU A 73 -10.78 0.69 -4.98
C LEU A 73 -9.94 1.70 -4.18
N ARG A 74 -8.87 2.23 -4.78
CA ARG A 74 -8.06 3.31 -4.19
C ARG A 74 -8.91 4.56 -3.94
N THR A 75 -9.68 5.01 -4.92
CA THR A 75 -10.50 6.22 -4.79
C THR A 75 -11.57 6.04 -3.73
N GLU A 76 -12.25 4.89 -3.71
CA GLU A 76 -13.23 4.56 -2.69
C GLU A 76 -12.60 4.48 -1.31
N ALA A 77 -11.42 3.86 -1.17
CA ALA A 77 -10.72 3.78 0.11
C ALA A 77 -10.32 5.17 0.63
N LEU A 78 -9.90 6.06 -0.27
CA LEU A 78 -9.58 7.45 0.07
C LEU A 78 -10.82 8.26 0.46
N GLN A 79 -11.96 8.01 -0.19
CA GLN A 79 -13.23 8.67 0.12
C GLN A 79 -13.84 8.16 1.44
N ALA A 80 -13.86 6.85 1.64
CA ALA A 80 -14.32 6.22 2.88
C ALA A 80 -13.35 6.44 4.04
N GLN A 81 -12.09 6.79 3.74
CA GLN A 81 -10.96 6.77 4.67
C GLN A 81 -10.85 5.45 5.46
N SER A 82 -11.35 4.36 4.87
CA SER A 82 -11.64 3.10 5.56
C SER A 82 -11.47 1.93 4.60
N ALA A 83 -11.40 0.72 5.16
CA ALA A 83 -11.43 -0.53 4.41
C ALA A 83 -12.84 -0.94 3.93
N ASP A 84 -13.87 -0.16 4.24
CA ASP A 84 -15.21 -0.32 3.70
C ASP A 84 -15.30 0.32 2.32
N ILE A 85 -14.93 -0.46 1.30
CA ILE A 85 -15.04 -0.11 -0.11
C ILE A 85 -15.91 -1.14 -0.83
N ASP A 86 -16.55 -0.71 -1.92
CA ASP A 86 -17.36 -1.61 -2.73
C ASP A 86 -16.48 -2.60 -3.50
N THR A 87 -17.01 -3.80 -3.70
CA THR A 87 -16.32 -4.81 -4.50
C THR A 87 -16.53 -4.51 -5.98
N VAL A 88 -15.44 -4.38 -6.74
CA VAL A 88 -15.55 -4.13 -8.18
C VAL A 88 -15.96 -5.41 -8.91
N SER A 89 -16.91 -5.30 -9.84
CA SER A 89 -17.34 -6.41 -10.71
C SER A 89 -16.15 -7.07 -11.42
N GLY A 90 -15.91 -8.34 -11.06
CA GLY A 90 -14.79 -9.16 -11.56
C GLY A 90 -13.60 -9.27 -10.59
N ALA A 91 -13.45 -8.35 -9.64
CA ALA A 91 -12.38 -8.32 -8.65
C ALA A 91 -12.88 -8.64 -7.24
N THR A 92 -13.94 -9.45 -7.06
CA THR A 92 -14.50 -9.70 -5.72
C THR A 92 -13.46 -10.22 -4.73
N TYR A 93 -12.64 -11.20 -5.13
CA TYR A 93 -11.59 -11.77 -4.27
C TYR A 93 -10.43 -10.79 -4.03
N THR A 94 -9.98 -10.10 -5.07
CA THR A 94 -8.93 -9.09 -4.95
C THR A 94 -9.40 -7.94 -4.06
N SER A 95 -10.66 -7.52 -4.20
CA SER A 95 -11.29 -6.47 -3.38
C SER A 95 -11.39 -6.92 -1.93
N ASP A 96 -11.83 -8.15 -1.66
CA ASP A 96 -11.92 -8.71 -0.31
C ASP A 96 -10.54 -8.77 0.37
N GLY A 97 -9.52 -9.30 -0.33
CA GLY A 97 -8.15 -9.31 0.16
C GLY A 97 -7.56 -7.90 0.34
N TYR A 98 -7.91 -6.98 -0.56
CA TYR A 98 -7.52 -5.58 -0.47
C TYR A 98 -8.14 -4.92 0.75
N ARG A 99 -9.43 -5.17 1.02
CA ARG A 99 -10.16 -4.66 2.19
C ARG A 99 -9.54 -5.17 3.49
N GLN A 100 -9.33 -6.47 3.63
CA GLN A 100 -8.71 -7.04 4.83
C GLN A 100 -7.30 -6.48 5.06
N SER A 101 -6.46 -6.41 4.02
CA SER A 101 -5.11 -5.86 4.13
C SER A 101 -5.13 -4.36 4.46
N LEU A 102 -6.01 -3.60 3.79
CA LEU A 102 -6.23 -2.19 4.03
C LEU A 102 -6.70 -1.94 5.47
N GLN A 103 -7.58 -2.78 6.01
CA GLN A 103 -8.09 -2.67 7.37
C GLN A 103 -6.96 -2.85 8.38
N SER A 104 -6.14 -3.90 8.24
CA SER A 104 -4.94 -4.09 9.05
C SER A 104 -3.99 -2.89 8.97
N ALA A 105 -3.81 -2.34 7.77
CA ALA A 105 -2.93 -1.19 7.57
C ALA A 105 -3.46 0.05 8.29
N LEU A 106 -4.77 0.33 8.18
CA LEU A 106 -5.43 1.45 8.85
C LEU A 106 -5.40 1.29 10.37
N ASP A 107 -5.66 0.09 10.88
CA ASP A 107 -5.57 -0.25 12.30
C ASP A 107 -4.15 0.01 12.83
N SER A 108 -3.13 -0.52 12.14
CA SER A 108 -1.71 -0.29 12.45
C SER A 108 -1.27 1.17 12.32
N ALA A 109 -1.99 1.96 11.53
CA ALA A 109 -1.67 3.37 11.34
C ALA A 109 -2.32 4.26 12.40
N GLY A 110 -3.48 3.87 12.91
CA GLY A 110 -4.23 4.53 13.98
C GLY A 110 -3.86 4.09 15.41
N SER A 111 -3.04 3.04 15.56
CA SER A 111 -2.49 2.58 16.84
C SER A 111 -1.15 3.21 17.21
#